data_AF-A0A532V751-F1
#
_entry.id   AF-A0A532V751-F1
#
_cell.length_a   1.000
_cell.length_b   1.000
_cell.length_c   1.000
_cell.angle_alpha   90.00
_cell.angle_beta   90.00
_cell.angle_gamma   90.00
#
_symmetry.space_group_name_H-M   'P 1'
#
loop_
_entity.id
_entity.type
_entity.pdbx_description
1 polymer ?
#
loop_
_entity_poly.entity_id
_entity_poly.type
_entity_poly.pdbx_seq_one_letter_code
_entity_poly.pdbx_strand_id
1 'polypeptide(L)'
;MPINLGGCRFSEPVKLVKWKPPHSSGIYALLIAGASTLTRFGYQVIYFGEAQDLSALRVDERHPAYPCWLVIAGSVQDLYVSAFPTRGLTAAGRKALMSELVAAARPFCNYETRRSPHQRPPQNPQRG
;
A
#
# COMPACT_ATOMS: atom_id res chain seq x y z
N MET A 1 -16.88 4.03 -7.62
CA MET A 1 -17.24 2.65 -7.21
C MET A 1 -16.13 1.99 -6.40
N PRO A 2 -16.46 1.17 -5.37
CA PRO A 2 -15.52 0.32 -4.64
C PRO A 2 -14.76 -0.63 -5.57
N ILE A 3 -13.53 -0.98 -5.21
CA ILE A 3 -12.71 -1.96 -5.94
C ILE A 3 -12.47 -3.22 -5.11
N ASN A 4 -12.31 -4.35 -5.77
CA ASN A 4 -11.99 -5.61 -5.11
C ASN A 4 -10.53 -5.96 -5.34
N LEU A 5 -9.76 -6.12 -4.27
CA LEU A 5 -8.35 -6.48 -4.29
C LEU A 5 -8.17 -7.73 -3.42
N GLY A 6 -7.80 -8.85 -4.04
CA GLY A 6 -7.54 -10.11 -3.32
C GLY A 6 -8.71 -10.61 -2.46
N GLY A 7 -9.96 -10.36 -2.87
CA GLY A 7 -11.15 -10.73 -2.11
C GLY A 7 -11.63 -9.68 -1.10
N CYS A 8 -10.84 -8.63 -0.85
CA CYS A 8 -11.23 -7.52 0.02
C CYS A 8 -11.90 -6.40 -0.79
N ARG A 9 -13.03 -5.89 -0.28
CA ARG A 9 -13.76 -4.76 -0.87
C ARG A 9 -13.22 -3.43 -0.35
N PHE A 10 -12.25 -2.87 -1.06
CA PHE A 10 -11.73 -1.55 -0.74
C PHE A 10 -12.67 -0.44 -1.21
N SER A 11 -12.52 0.75 -0.61
CA SER A 11 -13.26 1.96 -0.99
C SER A 11 -13.04 2.34 -2.45
N GLU A 12 -13.82 3.29 -2.93
CA GLU A 12 -13.53 3.91 -4.22
C GLU A 12 -12.12 4.54 -4.22
N PRO A 13 -11.32 4.33 -5.28
CA PRO A 13 -10.07 5.06 -5.46
C PRO A 13 -10.33 6.55 -5.54
N VAL A 14 -9.68 7.30 -4.67
CA VAL A 14 -9.69 8.77 -4.70
C VAL A 14 -8.28 9.28 -4.92
N LYS A 15 -8.13 10.44 -5.56
CA LYS A 15 -6.79 11.05 -5.69
C LYS A 15 -6.20 11.25 -4.30
N LEU A 16 -4.93 10.89 -4.12
CA LEU A 16 -4.23 10.96 -2.83
C LEU A 16 -4.30 12.38 -2.24
N VAL A 17 -4.09 13.40 -3.08
CA VAL A 17 -4.17 14.83 -2.69
C VAL A 17 -5.58 15.28 -2.25
N LYS A 18 -6.62 14.52 -2.57
CA LYS A 18 -8.02 14.79 -2.16
C LYS A 18 -8.51 13.80 -1.10
N TRP A 19 -7.68 12.86 -0.69
CA TRP A 19 -8.10 11.82 0.22
C TRP A 19 -8.27 12.38 1.63
N LYS A 20 -9.43 12.09 2.21
CA LYS A 20 -9.72 12.32 3.62
C LYS A 20 -9.64 10.97 4.34
N PRO A 21 -8.54 10.67 5.03
CA PRO A 21 -8.38 9.35 5.59
C PRO A 21 -9.36 9.12 6.76
N PRO A 22 -9.94 7.92 6.88
CA PRO A 22 -10.88 7.63 7.96
C PRO A 22 -10.16 7.44 9.30
N HIS A 23 -10.80 7.84 10.40
CA HIS A 23 -10.35 7.51 11.77
C HIS A 23 -10.64 6.04 12.08
N SER A 24 -9.77 5.14 11.61
CA SER A 24 -9.91 3.70 11.76
C SER A 24 -8.59 3.00 11.48
N SER A 25 -8.39 1.84 12.11
CA SER A 25 -7.41 0.88 11.63
C SER A 25 -7.82 0.35 10.26
N GLY A 26 -6.84 0.07 9.42
CA GLY A 26 -7.12 -0.40 8.07
C GLY A 26 -5.87 -0.69 7.24
N ILE A 27 -6.15 -1.24 6.07
CA ILE A 27 -5.18 -1.43 4.99
C ILE A 27 -5.49 -0.39 3.92
N TYR A 28 -4.47 0.23 3.35
CA TYR A 28 -4.61 1.13 2.22
C TYR A 28 -3.82 0.61 1.02
N ALA A 29 -4.37 0.83 -0.16
CA ALA A 29 -3.74 0.55 -1.44
C ALA A 29 -3.45 1.89 -2.13
N LEU A 30 -2.23 2.05 -2.65
CA LEU A 30 -1.90 3.11 -3.59
C LEU A 30 -1.98 2.57 -5.00
N LEU A 31 -2.57 3.37 -5.88
CA LEU A 31 -2.86 3.01 -7.25
C LEU A 31 -2.46 4.14 -8.21
N ILE A 32 -2.26 3.79 -9.47
CA ILE A 32 -2.15 4.72 -10.60
C ILE A 32 -3.25 4.42 -11.62
N ALA A 33 -3.61 5.40 -12.43
CA ALA A 33 -4.48 5.14 -13.58
C ALA A 33 -3.73 4.23 -14.58
N GLY A 34 -4.36 3.14 -15.00
CA GLY A 34 -3.76 2.13 -15.88
C GLY A 34 -4.46 0.79 -15.75
N ALA A 35 -4.62 0.06 -16.86
CA ALA A 35 -5.26 -1.25 -16.82
C ALA A 35 -4.42 -2.24 -16.00
N SER A 36 -5.03 -2.85 -14.99
CA SER A 36 -4.46 -3.99 -14.26
C SER A 36 -5.38 -5.20 -14.43
N THR A 37 -4.79 -6.38 -14.52
CA THR A 37 -5.51 -7.65 -14.59
C THR A 37 -6.35 -7.93 -13.33
N LEU A 38 -6.07 -7.25 -12.23
CA LEU A 38 -6.75 -7.43 -10.94
C LEU A 38 -7.91 -6.45 -10.71
N THR A 39 -8.00 -5.38 -11.50
CA THR A 39 -9.04 -4.36 -11.36
C THR A 39 -9.83 -4.24 -12.65
N ARG A 40 -11.14 -4.50 -12.62
CA ARG A 40 -12.02 -4.25 -13.78
C ARG A 40 -12.10 -2.78 -14.20
N PHE A 41 -11.64 -1.87 -13.33
CA PHE A 41 -11.61 -0.43 -13.53
C PHE A 41 -10.15 -0.03 -13.57
N GLY A 42 -9.68 0.59 -14.66
CA GLY A 42 -8.27 0.79 -15.00
C GLY A 42 -7.42 1.52 -13.96
N TYR A 43 -7.12 0.84 -12.85
CA TYR A 43 -6.21 1.25 -11.80
C TYR A 43 -5.23 0.14 -11.49
N GLN A 44 -3.94 0.41 -11.58
CA GLN A 44 -2.92 -0.53 -11.17
C GLN A 44 -2.50 -0.28 -9.73
N VAL A 45 -2.57 -1.32 -8.88
CA VAL A 45 -2.04 -1.24 -7.52
C VAL A 45 -0.52 -1.27 -7.56
N ILE A 46 0.11 -0.29 -6.93
CA ILE A 46 1.57 -0.16 -6.88
C ILE A 46 2.13 -0.37 -5.48
N TYR A 47 1.28 -0.27 -4.45
CA TYR A 47 1.66 -0.46 -3.06
C TYR A 47 0.46 -0.80 -2.15
N PHE A 48 0.69 -1.63 -1.13
CA PHE A 48 -0.17 -1.80 0.03
C PHE A 48 0.56 -1.43 1.33
N GLY A 49 -0.13 -0.76 2.23
CA GLY A 49 0.31 -0.54 3.60
C GLY A 49 -0.82 -0.76 4.59
N GLU A 50 -0.48 -0.84 5.87
CA GLU A 50 -1.44 -0.96 6.97
C GLU A 50 -1.17 0.13 8.00
N ALA A 51 -2.21 0.54 8.71
CA ALA A 51 -2.11 1.47 9.81
C ALA A 51 -3.06 1.10 10.95
N GLN A 52 -2.64 1.41 12.18
CA GLN A 52 -3.53 1.39 13.34
C GLN A 52 -4.55 2.53 13.29
N ASP A 53 -4.19 3.64 12.67
CA ASP A 53 -5.08 4.76 12.36
C ASP A 53 -4.71 5.35 11.00
N LEU A 54 -5.61 5.22 10.03
CA LEU A 54 -5.43 5.76 8.69
C LEU A 54 -5.43 7.30 8.69
N SER A 55 -6.06 7.96 9.66
CA SER A 55 -6.03 9.43 9.80
C SER A 55 -4.67 9.99 10.20
N ALA A 56 -3.84 9.17 10.86
CA ALA A 56 -2.48 9.52 11.22
C ALA A 56 -1.45 9.14 10.14
N LEU A 57 -1.89 8.55 9.02
CA LEU A 57 -1.01 8.08 7.96
C LEU A 57 -0.33 9.26 7.26
N ARG A 58 0.99 9.19 7.17
CA ARG A 58 1.80 10.11 6.37
C ARG A 58 2.18 9.45 5.06
N VAL A 59 1.60 9.94 3.97
CA VAL A 59 1.91 9.52 2.59
C VAL A 59 2.75 10.61 1.92
N ASP A 60 3.86 10.96 2.57
CA ASP A 60 4.77 12.05 2.21
C ASP A 60 6.22 11.54 2.02
N GLU A 61 7.17 12.44 1.74
CA GLU A 61 8.57 12.08 1.47
C GLU A 61 9.28 11.32 2.60
N ARG A 62 8.71 11.30 3.81
CA ARG A 62 9.27 10.56 4.95
C ARG A 62 8.97 9.07 4.85
N HIS A 63 8.04 8.66 3.99
CA HIS A 63 7.70 7.26 3.82
C HIS A 63 8.78 6.54 3.00
N PRO A 64 9.34 5.40 3.45
CA PRO A 64 10.43 4.71 2.75
C PRO A 64 10.12 4.31 1.30
N ALA A 65 8.85 4.01 1.02
CA ALA A 65 8.36 3.67 -0.32
C ALA A 65 8.03 4.88 -1.20
N TYR A 66 8.06 6.11 -0.68
CA TYR A 66 7.66 7.32 -1.39
C TYR A 66 8.43 7.55 -2.69
N PRO A 67 9.76 7.38 -2.76
CA PRO A 67 10.49 7.51 -4.01
C PRO A 67 9.99 6.54 -5.09
N CYS A 68 9.68 5.29 -4.72
CA CYS A 68 9.14 4.32 -5.67
C CYS A 68 7.77 4.71 -6.19
N TRP A 69 6.89 5.25 -5.33
CA TRP A 69 5.57 5.70 -5.74
C TRP A 69 5.67 6.80 -6.81
N LEU A 70 6.58 7.76 -6.63
CA LEU A 70 6.79 8.83 -7.59
C LEU A 70 7.43 8.34 -8.90
N VAL A 71 8.36 7.38 -8.85
CA VAL A 71 8.94 6.78 -10.06
C VAL A 71 7.86 6.13 -10.92
N ILE A 72 6.89 5.43 -10.30
CA ILE A 72 5.83 4.73 -11.03
C ILE A 72 4.70 5.68 -11.46
N ALA A 73 4.32 6.63 -10.60
CA ALA A 73 3.20 7.54 -10.89
C ALA A 73 3.61 8.80 -11.67
N GLY A 74 4.89 9.15 -11.71
CA GLY A 74 5.40 10.42 -12.23
C GLY A 74 5.18 11.60 -11.27
N SER A 75 4.04 11.63 -10.58
CA SER A 75 3.69 12.68 -9.62
C SER A 75 2.73 12.19 -8.53
N VAL A 76 2.76 12.85 -7.37
CA VAL A 76 1.79 12.62 -6.29
C VAL A 76 0.34 12.90 -6.71
N GLN A 77 0.14 13.74 -7.74
CA GLN A 77 -1.18 14.10 -8.26
C GLN A 77 -1.86 12.98 -9.05
N ASP A 78 -1.07 12.02 -9.50
CA ASP A 78 -1.48 10.85 -10.28
C ASP A 78 -1.59 9.59 -9.41
N LEU A 79 -1.30 9.73 -8.12
CA LEU A 79 -1.57 8.71 -7.13
C LEU A 79 -3.03 8.74 -6.69
N TYR A 80 -3.59 7.54 -6.63
CA TYR A 80 -4.88 7.25 -6.07
C TYR A 80 -4.70 6.39 -4.83
N VAL A 81 -5.64 6.50 -3.91
CA VAL A 81 -5.66 5.73 -2.68
C VAL A 81 -7.04 5.14 -2.48
N SER A 82 -7.05 3.91 -2.01
CA SER A 82 -8.24 3.15 -1.68
C SER A 82 -8.00 2.47 -0.35
N ALA A 83 -9.00 2.46 0.54
CA ALA A 83 -8.85 1.98 1.91
C ALA A 83 -9.83 0.85 2.22
N PHE A 84 -9.36 -0.11 3.02
CA PHE A 84 -10.14 -1.18 3.59
C PHE A 84 -10.07 -1.07 5.13
N PRO A 85 -11.12 -0.54 5.78
CA PRO A 85 -11.20 -0.50 7.23
C PRO A 85 -11.22 -1.91 7.80
N THR A 86 -10.37 -2.17 8.78
CA THR A 86 -10.22 -3.50 9.41
C THR A 86 -10.69 -3.45 10.86
N ARG A 87 -11.86 -2.87 11.10
CA ARG A 87 -12.43 -2.79 12.45
C ARG A 87 -12.61 -4.21 13.00
N GLY A 88 -12.00 -4.50 14.14
CA GLY A 88 -12.03 -5.83 14.77
C GLY A 88 -10.86 -6.74 14.41
N LEU A 89 -9.99 -6.41 13.45
CA LEU A 89 -8.74 -7.14 13.26
C LEU A 89 -7.67 -6.68 14.24
N THR A 90 -6.96 -7.65 14.82
CA THR A 90 -5.73 -7.39 15.58
C THR A 90 -4.65 -6.83 14.67
N ALA A 91 -3.61 -6.21 15.24
CA ALA A 91 -2.46 -5.75 14.47
C ALA A 91 -1.79 -6.89 13.67
N ALA A 92 -1.67 -8.07 14.29
CA ALA A 92 -1.15 -9.26 13.63
C ALA A 92 -2.06 -9.71 12.47
N GLY A 93 -3.38 -9.73 12.68
CA GLY A 93 -4.37 -10.07 11.66
C GLY A 93 -4.33 -9.13 10.46
N ARG A 94 -4.24 -7.81 10.69
CA ARG A 94 -4.06 -6.83 9.60
C ARG A 94 -2.79 -7.09 8.81
N LYS A 95 -1.67 -7.35 9.50
CA LYS A 95 -0.37 -7.56 8.84
C LYS A 95 -0.35 -8.85 8.01
N ALA A 96 -1.02 -9.90 8.49
CA ALA A 96 -1.21 -11.14 7.75
C ALA A 96 -2.03 -10.89 6.47
N LEU A 97 -3.20 -10.24 6.60
CA LEU A 97 -4.05 -9.89 5.46
C LEU A 97 -3.34 -8.98 4.44
N MET A 98 -2.61 -7.96 4.91
CA MET A 98 -1.79 -7.11 4.03
C MET A 98 -0.73 -7.95 3.28
N SER A 99 -0.11 -8.93 3.95
CA SER A 99 0.89 -9.80 3.33
C SER A 99 0.29 -10.71 2.25
N GLU A 100 -0.92 -11.23 2.47
CA GLU A 100 -1.68 -12.00 1.47
C GLU A 100 -2.02 -11.13 0.25
N LEU A 101 -2.49 -9.90 0.47
CA LEU A 101 -2.77 -8.94 -0.61
C LEU A 101 -1.52 -8.61 -1.44
N VAL A 102 -0.38 -8.38 -0.78
CA VAL A 102 0.91 -8.16 -1.45
C VAL A 102 1.32 -9.39 -2.25
N ALA A 103 1.17 -10.60 -1.70
CA ALA A 103 1.51 -11.83 -2.40
C ALA A 103 0.63 -12.06 -3.64
N ALA A 104 -0.66 -11.73 -3.55
CA ALA A 104 -1.62 -11.88 -4.63
C ALA A 104 -1.41 -10.85 -5.75
N ALA A 105 -1.23 -9.57 -5.41
CA ALA A 105 -1.13 -8.52 -6.42
C ALA A 105 0.29 -8.24 -6.92
N ARG A 106 1.30 -8.71 -6.18
CA ARG A 106 2.73 -8.49 -6.42
C ARG A 106 3.09 -7.02 -6.75
N PRO A 107 2.66 -6.03 -5.94
CA PRO A 107 2.87 -4.62 -6.25
C PRO A 107 4.36 -4.25 -6.17
N PHE A 108 4.89 -3.64 -7.24
CA PHE A 108 6.33 -3.36 -7.40
C PHE A 108 6.94 -2.65 -6.19
N CYS A 109 6.31 -1.58 -5.69
CA CYS A 109 6.91 -0.79 -4.61
C CYS A 109 6.94 -1.48 -3.25
N ASN A 110 6.12 -2.51 -2.99
CA ASN A 110 6.27 -3.31 -1.77
C ASN A 110 7.52 -4.19 -1.80
N TYR A 111 7.98 -4.63 -2.98
CA TYR A 111 9.19 -5.43 -3.11
C TYR A 111 10.43 -4.56 -3.15
N GLU A 112 10.37 -3.42 -3.84
CA GLU A 112 11.48 -2.46 -3.90
C GLU A 112 11.82 -1.91 -2.51
N THR A 113 10.79 -1.55 -1.73
CA THR A 113 10.99 -1.05 -0.36
C THR A 113 11.65 -2.10 0.56
N ARG A 114 11.34 -3.40 0.38
CA ARG A 114 11.99 -4.48 1.13
C ARG A 114 13.44 -4.71 0.72
N ARG A 115 13.81 -4.32 -0.51
CA ARG A 115 15.16 -4.46 -1.05
C ARG A 115 16.06 -3.26 -0.72
N SER A 116 15.50 -2.11 -0.37
CA SER A 116 16.28 -0.93 -0.01
C SER A 116 17.27 -1.23 1.12
N PRO A 117 18.56 -0.86 0.96
CA PRO A 117 19.67 -1.26 1.85
C PRO A 117 19.57 -0.77 3.29
N HIS A 118 18.63 0.14 3.61
CA HIS A 118 18.38 0.63 4.96
C HIS A 118 17.63 -0.35 5.88
N GLN A 119 17.18 -1.50 5.37
CA GLN A 119 16.60 -2.59 6.18
C GLN A 119 17.38 -3.90 6.08
N ARG A 120 18.71 -3.87 5.83
CA ARG A 120 19.52 -5.06 6.08
C ARG A 120 19.39 -5.42 7.56
N PRO A 121 18.87 -6.62 7.93
CA PRO A 121 19.14 -7.13 9.27
C PRO A 121 20.66 -7.17 9.45
N PRO A 122 21.19 -6.93 10.67
CA PRO A 122 22.61 -7.02 10.92
C PRO A 122 23.10 -8.37 10.39
N GLN A 123 23.97 -8.34 9.38
CA GLN A 123 24.63 -9.54 8.88
C GLN A 123 25.47 -10.06 10.03
N ASN A 124 25.06 -11.17 10.63
CA ASN A 124 25.84 -11.85 11.67
C ASN A 124 27.19 -12.27 11.05
N PRO A 125 28.34 -11.74 11.51
CA PRO A 125 29.64 -12.11 10.98
C PRO A 125 30.12 -13.38 11.68
N GLN A 126 29.55 -14.54 11.36
CA GLN A 126 30.03 -15.82 11.89
C GLN A 126 30.04 -16.88 10.78
N ARG A 127 31.15 -16.95 10.05
CA ARG A 127 31.84 -18.19 9.67
C ARG A 127 33.21 -17.86 9.08
N GLY A 128 34.22 -17.96 9.92
CA GLY A 128 35.66 -17.95 9.64
C GLY A 128 36.35 -18.52 10.87
#